data_AF-A0A961NJW5-F1
#
_entry.id   AF-A0A961NJW5-F1
#
_cell.length_a   1.000
_cell.length_b   1.000
_cell.length_c   1.000
_cell.angle_alpha   90.00
_cell.angle_beta   90.00
_cell.angle_gamma   90.00
#
_symmetry.space_group_name_H-M   'P 1'
#
loop_
_entity.id
_entity.type
_entity.pdbx_description
1 polymer ?
#
loop_
_entity_poly.entity_id
_entity_poly.type
_entity_poly.pdbx_seq_one_letter_code
_entity_poly.pdbx_strand_id
1 'polypeptide(L)'
;NPRIKSAVYALPLVFILHNLEELIGMASWTEQIPAAIHPHVTTLQFAIAITLFSLLGLVTVFGSPRLINSVWHERILIVFAGMLWLNVFLPHVLATIVFQMYAPGVFTAVLLNLPLTSFILWSMYRNGRHSVMSLFLLIASGGAIGAGLAVIFLRIGGWAASFFWTGACVESLLAVV
;
A
#
# COMPACT_ATOMS: atom_id res chain seq x y z
N ASN A 1 0.62 -23.02 -12.48
CA ASN A 1 -0.82 -23.11 -12.13
C ASN A 1 -1.50 -21.81 -12.59
N PRO A 2 -2.46 -21.86 -13.52
CA PRO A 2 -3.10 -20.67 -14.09
C PRO A 2 -3.83 -19.82 -13.03
N ARG A 3 -4.41 -20.43 -11.98
CA ARG A 3 -5.12 -19.70 -10.94
C ARG A 3 -4.20 -18.78 -10.13
N ILE A 4 -2.99 -19.24 -9.82
CA ILE A 4 -1.98 -18.43 -9.12
C ILE A 4 -1.56 -17.25 -9.99
N LYS A 5 -1.37 -17.49 -11.30
CA LYS A 5 -1.00 -16.42 -12.25
C LYS A 5 -2.06 -15.33 -12.31
N SER A 6 -3.34 -15.71 -12.39
CA SER A 6 -4.46 -14.75 -12.33
C SER A 6 -4.47 -13.97 -11.01
N ALA A 7 -4.25 -14.63 -9.87
CA ALA A 7 -4.18 -13.97 -8.57
C ALA A 7 -3.03 -12.95 -8.48
N VAL A 8 -1.84 -13.32 -8.97
CA VAL A 8 -0.68 -12.41 -9.02
C VAL A 8 -0.97 -11.19 -9.89
N TYR A 9 -1.64 -11.36 -11.03
CA TYR A 9 -2.04 -10.22 -11.88
C TYR A 9 -3.15 -9.36 -11.28
N ALA A 10 -4.01 -9.93 -10.45
CA ALA A 10 -5.03 -9.18 -9.71
C ALA A 10 -4.44 -8.34 -8.57
N LEU A 11 -3.26 -8.71 -8.05
CA LEU A 11 -2.62 -8.08 -6.89
C LEU A 11 -2.51 -6.55 -6.98
N PRO A 12 -1.94 -5.94 -8.05
CA PRO A 12 -1.84 -4.48 -8.14
C PRO A 12 -3.20 -3.82 -8.32
N LEU A 13 -4.17 -4.47 -8.96
CA LEU A 13 -5.51 -3.92 -9.15
C LEU A 13 -6.28 -3.86 -7.82
N VAL A 14 -6.21 -4.93 -7.02
CA VAL A 14 -6.79 -4.97 -5.69
C VAL A 14 -6.12 -3.95 -4.77
N PHE A 15 -4.80 -3.79 -4.87
CA PHE A 15 -4.09 -2.76 -4.13
C PHE A 15 -4.50 -1.33 -4.53
N ILE A 16 -4.72 -1.06 -5.81
CA ILE A 16 -5.27 0.23 -6.27
C ILE A 16 -6.66 0.47 -5.69
N LEU A 17 -7.55 -0.52 -5.72
CA LEU A 17 -8.89 -0.39 -5.13
C LEU A 17 -8.83 -0.08 -3.64
N HIS A 18 -7.90 -0.72 -2.92
CA HIS A 18 -7.65 -0.44 -1.52
C HIS A 18 -7.17 1.00 -1.27
N ASN A 19 -6.17 1.45 -2.04
CA ASN A 19 -5.68 2.82 -1.97
C ASN A 19 -6.76 3.86 -2.30
N LEU A 20 -7.69 3.54 -3.21
CA LEU A 20 -8.82 4.42 -3.54
C LEU A 20 -9.83 4.52 -2.39
N GLU A 21 -10.09 3.44 -1.66
CA GLU A 21 -10.89 3.50 -0.43
C GLU A 21 -10.20 4.41 0.61
N GLU A 22 -8.89 4.23 0.80
CA GLU A 22 -8.12 5.08 1.71
C GLU A 22 -8.20 6.55 1.29
N LEU A 23 -8.06 6.87 0.00
CA LEU A 23 -8.10 8.24 -0.50
C LEU A 23 -9.37 9.00 -0.10
N ILE A 24 -10.51 8.29 -0.05
CA ILE A 24 -11.81 8.88 0.30
C ILE A 24 -11.84 9.33 1.76
N GLY A 25 -11.18 8.60 2.66
CA GLY A 25 -11.33 8.79 4.11
C GLY A 25 -10.07 9.20 4.87
N MET A 26 -8.87 9.12 4.28
CA MET A 26 -7.63 9.21 5.05
C MET A 26 -7.42 10.59 5.68
N ALA A 27 -7.62 11.67 4.92
CA ALA A 27 -7.40 13.02 5.43
C ALA A 27 -8.27 13.30 6.67
N SER A 28 -9.59 13.10 6.55
CA SER A 28 -10.54 13.31 7.65
C SER A 28 -10.34 12.33 8.81
N TRP A 29 -9.93 11.09 8.53
CA TRP A 29 -9.62 10.13 9.59
C TRP A 29 -8.40 10.55 10.41
N THR A 30 -7.33 11.03 9.75
CA THR A 30 -6.14 11.50 10.47
C THR A 30 -6.38 12.73 11.34
N GLU A 31 -7.38 13.56 11.04
CA GLU A 31 -7.80 14.68 11.88
C GLU A 31 -8.46 14.23 13.19
N GLN A 32 -9.04 13.02 13.22
CA GLN A 32 -9.79 12.49 14.37
C GLN A 32 -8.92 11.70 15.35
N ILE A 33 -7.68 11.37 14.98
CA ILE A 33 -6.76 10.60 15.82
C ILE A 33 -5.57 11.46 16.31
N PRO A 34 -4.92 11.08 17.42
CA PRO A 34 -3.76 11.82 17.91
C PRO A 34 -2.62 11.90 16.90
N ALA A 35 -2.11 13.11 16.63
CA ALA A 35 -1.00 13.35 15.71
C ALA A 35 0.29 12.59 16.05
N ALA A 36 0.46 12.20 17.33
CA ALA A 36 1.57 11.36 17.79
C ALA A 36 1.52 9.92 17.22
N ILE A 37 0.34 9.44 16.84
CA ILE A 37 0.13 8.10 16.27
C ILE A 37 0.27 8.17 14.76
N HIS A 38 -0.39 9.14 14.13
CA HIS A 38 -0.27 9.41 12.71
C HIS A 38 -0.36 10.91 12.46
N PRO A 39 0.63 11.54 11.80
CA PRO A 39 0.54 12.95 11.44
C PRO A 39 -0.69 13.23 10.56
N HIS A 40 -1.27 14.41 10.70
CA HIS A 40 -2.31 14.86 9.78
C HIS A 40 -1.75 14.91 8.35
N VAL A 41 -2.53 14.37 7.40
CA VAL A 41 -2.17 14.37 5.97
C VAL A 41 -3.25 15.08 5.18
N THR A 42 -2.83 15.87 4.18
CA THR A 42 -3.79 16.47 3.24
C THR A 42 -4.20 15.46 2.17
N THR A 43 -5.39 15.64 1.58
CA THR A 43 -5.86 14.78 0.48
C THR A 43 -4.88 14.77 -0.70
N LEU A 44 -4.31 15.92 -1.07
CA LEU A 44 -3.34 16.01 -2.18
C LEU A 44 -2.04 15.26 -1.86
N GLN A 45 -1.48 15.47 -0.66
CA GLN A 45 -0.30 14.74 -0.20
C GLN A 45 -0.53 13.22 -0.27
N PHE A 46 -1.67 12.77 0.24
CA PHE A 46 -2.02 11.35 0.27
C PHE A 46 -2.23 10.80 -1.14
N ALA A 47 -2.94 11.53 -2.02
CA ALA A 47 -3.18 11.15 -3.42
C ALA A 47 -1.87 10.92 -4.19
N ILE A 48 -0.89 11.81 -4.03
CA ILE A 48 0.45 11.65 -4.64
C ILE A 48 1.13 10.40 -4.10
N ALA A 49 1.11 10.20 -2.79
CA ALA A 49 1.76 9.07 -2.14
C ALA A 49 1.21 7.72 -2.62
N ILE A 50 -0.13 7.55 -2.61
CA ILE A 50 -0.77 6.31 -3.06
C ILE A 50 -0.63 6.08 -4.57
N THR A 51 -0.50 7.15 -5.36
CA THR A 51 -0.24 7.03 -6.80
C THR A 51 1.14 6.43 -7.03
N LEU A 52 2.18 6.93 -6.36
CA LEU A 52 3.53 6.36 -6.41
C LEU A 52 3.54 4.90 -5.96
N PHE A 53 2.82 4.59 -4.88
CA PHE A 53 2.71 3.23 -4.36
C PHE A 53 2.03 2.29 -5.37
N SER A 54 0.93 2.75 -5.97
CA SER A 54 0.18 1.99 -6.98
C SER A 54 1.02 1.72 -8.24
N LEU A 55 1.76 2.73 -8.71
CA LEU A 55 2.70 2.59 -9.84
C LEU A 55 3.80 1.59 -9.53
N LEU A 56 4.38 1.64 -8.33
CA LEU A 56 5.38 0.66 -7.89
C LEU A 56 4.80 -0.77 -7.87
N GLY A 57 3.56 -0.95 -7.41
CA GLY A 57 2.87 -2.24 -7.45
C GLY A 57 2.67 -2.77 -8.88
N LEU A 58 2.26 -1.90 -9.81
CA LEU A 58 2.13 -2.23 -11.23
C LEU A 58 3.48 -2.64 -11.83
N VAL A 59 4.55 -1.87 -11.59
CA VAL A 59 5.91 -2.17 -12.06
C VAL A 59 6.42 -3.48 -11.47
N THR A 60 6.12 -3.77 -10.20
CA THR A 60 6.54 -5.00 -9.53
C THR A 60 5.98 -6.25 -10.21
N VAL A 61 4.72 -6.21 -10.65
CA VAL A 61 4.05 -7.35 -11.28
C VAL A 61 4.26 -7.41 -12.80
N PHE A 62 4.24 -6.27 -13.49
CA PHE A 62 4.27 -6.22 -14.96
C PHE A 62 5.62 -5.78 -15.55
N GLY A 63 6.51 -5.18 -14.77
CA GLY A 63 7.74 -4.53 -15.24
C GLY A 63 8.85 -5.48 -15.69
N SER A 64 8.75 -6.79 -15.42
CA SER A 64 9.76 -7.74 -15.90
C SER A 64 9.20 -9.12 -16.25
N PRO A 65 8.60 -9.27 -17.46
CA PRO A 65 8.09 -10.56 -17.94
C PRO A 65 9.15 -11.66 -17.99
N ARG A 66 10.43 -11.29 -18.17
CA ARG A 66 11.56 -12.21 -18.24
C ARG A 66 11.87 -12.89 -16.91
N LEU A 67 11.42 -12.34 -15.80
CA LEU A 67 11.70 -12.85 -14.45
C LEU A 67 10.56 -13.70 -13.87
N ILE A 68 9.43 -13.83 -14.58
CA ILE A 68 8.17 -14.45 -14.11
C ILE A 68 8.31 -15.89 -13.57
N ASN A 69 9.42 -16.58 -13.86
CA ASN A 69 9.71 -17.93 -13.35
C ASN A 69 10.95 -18.03 -12.45
N SER A 70 11.57 -16.90 -12.10
CA SER A 70 12.74 -16.89 -11.23
C SER A 70 12.34 -16.94 -9.75
N VAL A 71 13.16 -17.59 -8.93
CA VAL A 71 13.00 -17.61 -7.46
C VAL A 71 13.03 -16.18 -6.89
N TRP A 72 13.82 -15.28 -7.49
CA TRP A 72 13.89 -13.87 -7.08
C TRP A 72 12.58 -13.12 -7.31
N HIS A 73 11.95 -13.29 -8.46
CA HIS A 73 10.64 -12.68 -8.72
C HIS A 73 9.57 -13.23 -7.77
N GLU A 74 9.60 -14.53 -7.51
CA GLU A 74 8.70 -15.17 -6.55
C GLU A 74 8.86 -14.56 -5.14
N ARG A 75 10.10 -14.35 -4.68
CA ARG A 75 10.39 -13.67 -3.40
C ARG A 75 9.84 -12.24 -3.37
N ILE A 76 10.01 -11.47 -4.45
CA ILE A 76 9.47 -10.11 -4.56
C ILE A 76 7.94 -10.13 -4.46
N LEU A 77 7.27 -11.09 -5.12
CA LEU A 77 5.82 -11.24 -5.02
C LEU A 77 5.36 -11.64 -3.61
N ILE A 78 6.12 -12.48 -2.90
CA ILE A 78 5.85 -12.82 -1.50
C ILE A 78 6.01 -11.59 -0.62
N VAL A 79 7.03 -10.76 -0.83
CA VAL A 79 7.24 -9.50 -0.11
C VAL A 79 6.05 -8.56 -0.35
N PHE A 80 5.62 -8.39 -1.60
CA PHE A 80 4.47 -7.53 -1.93
C PHE A 80 3.15 -8.07 -1.36
N ALA A 81 2.86 -9.36 -1.53
CA ALA A 81 1.66 -9.98 -0.97
C ALA A 81 1.69 -9.98 0.57
N GLY A 82 2.84 -10.22 1.18
CA GLY A 82 3.06 -10.23 2.62
C GLY A 82 2.89 -8.84 3.24
N MET A 83 3.37 -7.79 2.56
CA MET A 83 3.10 -6.40 2.92
C MET A 83 1.59 -6.15 3.02
N LEU A 84 0.83 -6.47 1.96
CA LEU A 84 -0.62 -6.26 1.94
C LEU A 84 -1.34 -7.12 2.97
N TRP A 85 -0.90 -8.36 3.18
CA TRP A 85 -1.46 -9.26 4.17
C TRP A 85 -1.27 -8.73 5.61
N LEU A 86 -0.06 -8.27 5.94
CA LEU A 86 0.21 -7.65 7.24
C LEU A 86 -0.55 -6.34 7.42
N ASN A 87 -0.66 -5.56 6.34
CA ASN A 87 -1.36 -4.28 6.32
C ASN A 87 -2.83 -4.41 6.74
N VAL A 88 -3.50 -5.53 6.42
CA VAL A 88 -4.86 -5.84 6.91
C VAL A 88 -4.94 -5.76 8.44
N PHE A 89 -3.99 -6.40 9.13
CA PHE A 89 -4.00 -6.43 10.59
C PHE A 89 -3.44 -5.13 11.18
N LEU A 90 -2.34 -4.64 10.59
CA LEU A 90 -1.60 -3.46 11.01
C LEU A 90 -1.34 -2.53 9.80
N PRO A 91 -2.06 -1.42 9.63
CA PRO A 91 -2.84 -0.75 10.67
C PRO A 91 -4.34 -1.05 10.69
N HIS A 92 -4.97 -1.57 9.63
CA HIS A 92 -6.43 -1.37 9.44
C HIS A 92 -7.33 -1.97 10.53
N VAL A 93 -7.22 -3.28 10.78
CA VAL A 93 -8.04 -3.95 11.81
C VAL A 93 -7.68 -3.43 13.19
N LEU A 94 -6.39 -3.30 13.51
CA LEU A 94 -5.96 -2.79 14.81
C LEU A 94 -6.46 -1.36 15.06
N ALA A 95 -6.31 -0.45 14.11
CA ALA A 95 -6.77 0.92 14.22
C ALA A 95 -8.30 0.99 14.39
N THR A 96 -9.04 0.17 13.64
CA THR A 96 -10.50 0.08 13.78
C THR A 96 -10.91 -0.33 15.20
N ILE A 97 -10.21 -1.31 15.79
CA ILE A 97 -10.45 -1.79 17.15
C ILE A 97 -10.01 -0.75 18.19
N VAL A 98 -8.82 -0.17 18.06
CA VAL A 98 -8.27 0.75 19.07
C VAL A 98 -9.04 2.06 19.12
N PHE A 99 -9.40 2.62 17.96
CA PHE A 99 -10.11 3.89 17.88
C PHE A 99 -11.63 3.76 17.86
N GLN A 100 -12.16 2.53 17.83
CA GLN A 100 -13.61 2.25 17.80
C GLN A 100 -14.33 3.01 16.68
N MET A 101 -13.65 3.21 15.56
CA MET A 101 -14.13 3.95 14.40
C MET A 101 -13.65 3.27 13.13
N TYR A 102 -14.37 3.46 12.03
CA TYR A 102 -13.95 2.95 10.74
C TYR A 102 -12.58 3.52 10.32
N ALA A 103 -11.59 2.66 10.15
CA ALA A 103 -10.30 3.04 9.58
C ALA A 103 -10.37 2.93 8.05
N PRO A 104 -10.03 4.00 7.29
CA PRO A 104 -9.99 3.95 5.83
C PRO A 104 -9.14 2.78 5.35
N GLY A 105 -9.63 2.06 4.34
CA GLY A 105 -8.97 0.87 3.79
C GLY A 105 -9.39 -0.45 4.46
N VAL A 106 -10.02 -0.45 5.64
CA VAL A 106 -10.36 -1.70 6.35
C VAL A 106 -11.33 -2.58 5.56
N PHE A 107 -12.25 -2.00 4.79
CA PHE A 107 -13.26 -2.75 4.06
C PHE A 107 -12.63 -3.58 2.94
N THR A 108 -11.88 -2.95 2.05
CA THR A 108 -11.12 -3.61 0.98
C THR A 108 -9.97 -4.45 1.52
N ALA A 109 -9.34 -4.06 2.63
CA ALA A 109 -8.30 -4.86 3.25
C ALA A 109 -8.83 -6.22 3.68
N VAL A 110 -9.97 -6.26 4.36
CA VAL A 110 -10.58 -7.52 4.83
C VAL A 110 -11.22 -8.30 3.68
N LEU A 111 -11.94 -7.63 2.77
CA LEU A 111 -12.70 -8.32 1.73
C LEU A 111 -11.91 -8.68 0.48
N LEU A 112 -10.84 -7.93 0.16
CA LEU A 112 -10.05 -8.11 -1.06
C LEU A 112 -8.60 -8.50 -0.75
N ASN A 113 -7.87 -7.69 0.03
CA ASN A 113 -6.46 -7.95 0.29
C ASN A 113 -6.27 -9.28 1.02
N LEU A 114 -6.99 -9.50 2.12
CA LEU A 114 -6.85 -10.69 2.95
C LEU A 114 -7.07 -12.00 2.18
N PRO A 115 -8.19 -12.23 1.47
CA PRO A 115 -8.40 -13.48 0.73
C PRO A 115 -7.40 -13.64 -0.41
N LEU A 116 -7.12 -12.58 -1.18
CA LEU A 116 -6.20 -12.67 -2.32
C LEU A 116 -4.77 -12.98 -1.87
N THR A 117 -4.26 -12.23 -0.91
CA THR A 117 -2.88 -12.38 -0.43
C THR A 117 -2.69 -13.69 0.34
N SER A 118 -3.69 -14.12 1.12
CA SER A 118 -3.66 -15.43 1.78
C SER A 118 -3.61 -16.56 0.74
N PHE A 119 -4.40 -16.48 -0.33
CA PHE A 119 -4.36 -17.46 -1.42
C PHE A 119 -2.99 -17.50 -2.12
N ILE A 120 -2.39 -16.35 -2.42
CA ILE A 120 -1.07 -16.26 -3.04
C ILE A 120 -0.01 -16.85 -2.10
N LEU A 121 0.07 -16.41 -0.85
CA LEU A 121 1.07 -16.86 0.13
C LEU A 121 0.94 -18.36 0.41
N TRP A 122 -0.29 -18.87 0.57
CA TRP A 122 -0.55 -20.30 0.72
C TRP A 122 -0.08 -21.10 -0.49
N SER A 123 -0.31 -20.58 -1.69
CA SER A 123 0.13 -21.22 -2.93
C SER A 123 1.66 -21.23 -3.07
N MET A 124 2.33 -20.17 -2.65
CA MET A 124 3.80 -20.10 -2.61
C MET A 124 4.40 -21.04 -1.55
N TYR A 125 3.71 -21.24 -0.42
CA TYR A 125 4.11 -22.27 0.56
C TYR A 125 3.99 -23.68 -0.02
N ARG A 126 2.85 -23.98 -0.65
CA ARG A 126 2.55 -25.32 -1.19
C ARG A 126 3.43 -25.72 -2.36
N ASN A 127 4.14 -24.80 -3.00
CA ASN A 127 5.04 -25.11 -4.11
C ASN A 127 6.38 -25.73 -3.67
N GLY A 128 6.68 -25.76 -2.36
CA GLY A 128 7.84 -26.42 -1.78
C GLY A 128 9.19 -25.71 -2.01
N ARG A 129 9.21 -24.52 -2.62
CA ARG A 129 10.45 -23.77 -2.92
C ARG A 129 10.93 -22.88 -1.77
N HIS A 130 10.05 -22.57 -0.83
CA HIS A 130 10.37 -21.74 0.34
C HIS A 130 10.05 -22.50 1.62
N SER A 131 10.98 -22.48 2.57
CA SER A 131 10.72 -22.96 3.92
C SER A 131 9.75 -22.01 4.65
N VAL A 132 9.10 -22.50 5.72
CA VAL A 132 8.23 -21.68 6.58
C VAL A 132 8.99 -20.45 7.12
N MET A 133 10.24 -20.64 7.54
CA MET A 133 11.10 -19.56 8.01
C MET A 133 11.36 -18.52 6.90
N SER A 134 11.65 -18.98 5.68
CA SER A 134 11.86 -18.08 4.54
C SER A 134 10.60 -17.26 4.24
N LEU A 135 9.42 -17.88 4.28
CA LEU A 135 8.15 -17.17 4.07
C LEU A 135 7.89 -16.13 5.16
N PHE A 136 8.11 -16.51 6.43
CA PHE A 136 7.96 -15.59 7.55
C PHE A 136 8.85 -14.35 7.39
N LEU A 137 10.13 -14.54 7.06
CA LEU A 137 11.08 -13.44 6.84
C LEU A 137 10.71 -12.57 5.63
N LEU A 138 10.20 -13.16 4.55
CA LEU A 138 9.75 -12.41 3.37
C LEU A 138 8.47 -11.60 3.66
N ILE A 139 7.53 -12.16 4.43
CA ILE A 139 6.31 -11.47 4.85
C ILE A 139 6.67 -10.31 5.80
N ALA A 140 7.50 -10.57 6.82
CA ALA A 140 7.96 -9.56 7.76
C ALA A 140 8.74 -8.43 7.06
N SER A 141 9.62 -8.78 6.12
CA SER A 141 10.33 -7.77 5.32
C SER A 141 9.39 -6.99 4.41
N GLY A 142 8.35 -7.62 3.86
CA GLY A 142 7.24 -6.93 3.19
C GLY A 142 6.58 -5.87 4.05
N GLY A 143 6.21 -6.20 5.29
CA GLY A 143 5.65 -5.24 6.23
C GLY A 143 6.59 -4.06 6.52
N ALA A 144 7.86 -4.35 6.81
CA ALA A 144 8.86 -3.32 7.11
C ALA A 144 9.13 -2.40 5.91
N ILE A 145 9.31 -2.98 4.71
CA ILE A 145 9.52 -2.24 3.46
C ILE A 145 8.30 -1.39 3.15
N GLY A 146 7.09 -1.95 3.27
CA GLY A 146 5.85 -1.23 3.01
C GLY A 146 5.66 -0.03 3.92
N ALA A 147 5.87 -0.20 5.23
CA ALA A 147 5.80 0.90 6.19
C ALA A 147 6.85 1.99 5.88
N GLY A 148 8.08 1.59 5.54
CA GLY A 148 9.12 2.52 5.13
C GLY A 148 8.76 3.31 3.86
N LEU A 149 8.24 2.62 2.84
CA LEU A 149 7.78 3.24 1.60
C LEU A 149 6.61 4.19 1.82
N ALA A 150 5.68 3.85 2.71
CA ALA A 150 4.55 4.72 3.05
C ALA A 150 5.05 6.05 3.62
N VAL A 151 5.99 6.00 4.56
CA VAL A 151 6.63 7.22 5.11
C VAL A 151 7.35 8.02 4.03
N ILE A 152 8.13 7.36 3.17
CA ILE A 152 8.87 8.02 2.09
C ILE A 152 7.91 8.70 1.11
N PHE A 153 6.87 8.00 0.65
CA PHE A 153 5.93 8.54 -0.33
C PHE A 153 5.04 9.64 0.26
N LEU A 154 4.65 9.55 1.54
CA LEU A 154 3.97 10.65 2.24
C LEU A 154 4.85 11.90 2.34
N ARG A 155 6.16 11.74 2.56
CA ARG A 155 7.11 12.87 2.56
C ARG A 155 7.24 13.49 1.18
N ILE A 156 7.35 12.67 0.13
CA ILE A 156 7.36 13.16 -1.27
C ILE A 156 6.07 13.90 -1.59
N GLY A 157 4.91 13.34 -1.20
CA GLY A 157 3.62 13.97 -1.40
C GLY A 157 3.48 15.31 -0.67
N GLY A 158 3.98 15.41 0.57
CA GLY A 158 3.96 16.65 1.35
C GLY A 158 4.86 17.72 0.73
N TRP A 159 6.07 17.33 0.32
CA TRP A 159 6.99 18.21 -0.40
C TRP A 159 6.39 18.71 -1.71
N ALA A 160 5.85 17.82 -2.54
CA ALA A 160 5.22 18.19 -3.81
C ALA A 160 3.98 19.08 -3.62
N ALA A 161 3.10 18.76 -2.66
CA ALA A 161 1.92 19.56 -2.36
C ALA A 161 2.28 21.00 -1.93
N SER A 162 3.40 21.18 -1.22
CA SER A 162 3.86 22.51 -0.81
C SER A 162 4.19 23.42 -2.00
N PHE A 163 4.73 22.88 -3.10
CA PHE A 163 5.03 23.66 -4.31
C PHE A 163 3.76 24.19 -4.98
N PHE A 164 2.72 23.36 -5.09
CA PHE A 164 1.45 23.76 -5.70
C PHE A 164 0.76 24.87 -4.90
N TRP A 165 0.86 24.81 -3.57
CA TRP A 165 0.33 25.87 -2.70
C TRP A 165 1.10 27.18 -2.87
N THR A 166 2.43 27.14 -2.90
CA THR A 166 3.25 28.34 -3.10
C THR A 166 3.04 28.96 -4.49
N GLY A 167 2.88 28.15 -5.54
CA GLY A 167 2.62 28.64 -6.90
C GLY A 167 1.27 29.37 -7.01
N ALA A 168 0.20 28.79 -6.47
CA ALA A 168 -1.12 29.40 -6.46
C ALA A 168 -1.17 30.73 -5.66
N CYS A 169 -0.39 30.82 -4.57
CA CYS A 169 -0.29 32.04 -3.78
C CYS A 169 0.44 33.16 -4.55
N VAL A 170 1.50 32.82 -5.29
CA VAL A 170 2.22 33.79 -6.14
C VAL A 170 1.35 34.27 -7.31
N GLU A 171 0.61 33.38 -7.97
CA GLU A 171 -0.31 33.77 -9.05
C GLU A 171 -1.46 34.65 -8.56
N SER A 172 -2.02 34.37 -7.38
CA SER A 172 -3.06 35.23 -6.78
C SER A 172 -2.55 36.59 -6.31
N LEU A 173 -1.30 36.68 -5.86
CA LEU A 173 -0.65 37.96 -5.57
C LEU A 173 -0.37 38.78 -6.84
N LEU A 174 0.07 38.13 -7.92
CA LEU A 174 0.31 38.79 -9.21
C LEU A 174 -0.97 39.18 -9.94
N ALA A 175 -2.09 38.49 -9.70
CA ALA A 175 -3.39 38.85 -10.29
C ALA A 175 -4.05 40.07 -9.62
N VAL A 176 -3.51 40.54 -8.48
CA VAL A 176 -4.03 41.68 -7.71
C VAL A 176 -3.17 42.95 -7.91
N VAL A 177 -2.06 42.85 -8.65
CA VAL A 177 -1.16 43.98 -9.03
C VAL A 177 -1.33 44.31 -10.50
#